data_AF-A0A353E680-F1
#
_entry.id   AF-A0A353E680-F1
#
_cell.length_a   1.000
_cell.length_b   1.000
_cell.length_c   1.000
_cell.angle_alpha   90.00
_cell.angle_beta   90.00
_cell.angle_gamma   90.00
#
_symmetry.space_group_name_H-M   'P 1'
#
loop_
_entity.id
_entity.type
_entity.pdbx_description
1 polymer ?
#
loop_
_entity_poly.entity_id
_entity_poly.type
_entity_poly.pdbx_seq_one_letter_code
_entity_poly.pdbx_strand_id
1 'polypeptide(L)'
;NGKASANDKKGMGDMMSKTPKYTRQQIHLAQAITTVEHALQNVGKYSDALRQSPSIEMSSLMNALNGGYTAPTPGGDLIVNPNTLPTGRNLFSINVENTPSEDAWEKAKELCDNTIKMYRERHNGEYPRKVSYTLWSSEFIETEGATIAQILYMLGVEPLRDAFGRVTDLRLIPSKQLGRPRIDVVVQTSGQLRDLAASRLFLINKAIEMAANAKDDKYDNLVKAGVTESEKLLVEKGMSPKEAREVSMYRVFGGVNGNYGTGIQEMVAAGDRWDKESQIAEVYMNNMGAYYGDEKNWESVRKAAFEAALTRTDVVIQPRQSNTWGALSLDHVYEFMGGMNLAVRNVTGKDPDAYLADYRNHSNMRMQEVKEAIGVESRTTIFNPAYIKEKMKGGASSASTFAEIVSNTYGWNVMKPKAIDKEMWDEIYNVYVKDKYNLGTKEFFDKQNPAALMEMTAVMMESARKGMWKATPQQLAEIAKLHTETVNKHKLSATGFVQSDSKLRDYIANKTDVASAKEYKQTLEQKPDADNSNDKGMVMKKETLNDEAQKTTTVVSGIVVGVIVIVAFVLLAILVRRRRKNLVDE
;
A
#
# COMPACT_ATOMS: atom_id res chain seq x y z
N ASN A 1 -19.76 65.86 -55.41
CA ASN A 1 -20.61 64.72 -55.00
C ASN A 1 -20.83 63.77 -56.15
N GLY A 2 -19.93 62.79 -56.31
CA GLY A 2 -19.99 61.76 -57.36
C GLY A 2 -19.46 60.44 -56.82
N LYS A 3 -20.20 59.36 -57.08
CA LYS A 3 -20.08 57.99 -56.54
C LYS A 3 -18.85 57.21 -57.06
N ALA A 4 -18.29 56.36 -56.20
CA ALA A 4 -17.66 55.04 -56.46
C ALA A 4 -17.40 54.42 -55.06
N SER A 5 -17.39 53.11 -54.78
CA SER A 5 -17.61 51.85 -55.49
C SER A 5 -17.71 50.78 -54.39
N ALA A 6 -18.51 49.75 -54.62
CA ALA A 6 -18.54 48.54 -53.80
C ALA A 6 -17.32 47.66 -54.14
N ASN A 7 -16.36 47.58 -53.22
CA ASN A 7 -15.40 46.47 -53.08
C ASN A 7 -14.47 46.79 -51.91
N ASP A 8 -14.75 46.25 -50.73
CA ASP A 8 -13.76 46.01 -49.66
C ASP A 8 -14.43 45.31 -48.47
N LYS A 9 -14.84 44.05 -48.69
CA LYS A 9 -15.18 43.12 -47.60
C LYS A 9 -14.72 41.70 -47.96
N LYS A 10 -13.42 41.55 -48.23
CA LYS A 10 -12.73 40.25 -48.23
C LYS A 10 -11.31 40.48 -47.71
N GLY A 11 -11.05 40.12 -46.46
CA GLY A 11 -9.68 40.19 -45.92
C GLY A 11 -9.50 40.29 -44.41
N MET A 12 -10.48 39.89 -43.59
CA MET A 12 -10.34 39.92 -42.12
C MET A 12 -10.91 38.68 -41.44
N GLY A 13 -10.61 37.51 -41.98
CA GLY A 13 -11.03 36.23 -41.40
C GLY A 13 -10.18 35.08 -41.88
N ASP A 14 -8.86 35.13 -41.65
CA ASP A 14 -7.99 33.94 -41.77
C ASP A 14 -6.57 34.16 -41.20
N MET A 15 -6.48 34.69 -39.98
CA MET A 15 -5.24 34.64 -39.18
C MET A 15 -5.49 34.02 -37.82
N MET A 16 -6.09 32.83 -37.80
CA MET A 16 -5.82 31.89 -36.72
C MET A 16 -4.43 31.32 -36.98
N SER A 17 -3.47 31.63 -36.11
CA SER A 17 -2.11 31.12 -36.21
C SER A 17 -2.14 29.60 -36.37
N LYS A 18 -1.60 29.09 -37.48
CA LYS A 18 -1.35 27.66 -37.65
C LYS A 18 -0.26 27.28 -36.65
N THR A 19 -0.65 26.94 -35.43
CA THR A 19 0.27 26.36 -34.45
C THR A 19 0.93 25.14 -35.10
N PRO A 20 2.26 25.01 -35.10
CA PRO A 20 2.92 23.86 -35.70
C PRO A 20 2.40 22.57 -35.06
N LYS A 21 1.91 21.63 -35.86
CA LYS A 21 1.60 20.27 -35.37
C LYS A 21 2.91 19.51 -35.24
N TYR A 22 3.45 19.46 -34.03
CA TYR A 22 4.63 18.66 -33.72
C TYR A 22 4.30 17.16 -33.75
N THR A 23 5.21 16.36 -34.27
CA THR A 23 5.10 14.89 -34.18
C THR A 23 5.35 14.43 -32.74
N ARG A 24 4.84 13.25 -32.37
CA ARG A 24 5.09 12.63 -31.05
C ARG A 24 6.58 12.50 -30.75
N GLN A 25 7.39 12.17 -31.76
CA GLN A 25 8.85 12.08 -31.64
C GLN A 25 9.50 13.43 -31.33
N GLN A 26 9.06 14.51 -31.98
CA GLN A 26 9.57 15.87 -31.71
C GLN A 26 9.19 16.34 -30.30
N ILE A 27 7.96 16.06 -29.86
CA ILE A 27 7.52 16.38 -28.49
C ILE A 27 8.36 15.63 -27.47
N HIS A 28 8.53 14.30 -27.64
CA HIS A 28 9.36 13.49 -26.75
C HIS A 28 10.83 13.97 -26.72
N LEU A 29 11.40 14.32 -27.87
CA LEU A 29 12.77 14.82 -27.92
C LEU A 29 12.90 16.17 -27.20
N ALA A 30 11.96 17.09 -27.44
CA ALA A 30 11.94 18.39 -26.76
C ALA A 30 11.81 18.21 -25.23
N GLN A 31 10.86 17.37 -24.79
CA GLN A 31 10.70 17.02 -23.37
C GLN A 31 11.99 16.45 -22.79
N ALA A 32 12.63 15.48 -23.45
CA ALA A 32 13.87 14.89 -22.98
C ALA A 32 15.02 15.92 -22.85
N ILE A 33 15.17 16.82 -23.83
CA ILE A 33 16.17 17.90 -23.78
C ILE A 33 15.89 18.83 -22.60
N THR A 34 14.65 19.30 -22.46
CA THR A 34 14.24 20.19 -21.36
C THR A 34 14.43 19.51 -20.00
N THR A 35 14.13 18.21 -19.87
CA THR A 35 14.37 17.45 -18.64
C THR A 35 15.86 17.43 -18.28
N VAL A 36 16.75 17.15 -19.24
CA VAL A 36 18.20 17.13 -19.01
C VAL A 36 18.72 18.53 -18.64
N GLU A 37 18.28 19.56 -19.37
CA GLU A 37 18.66 20.95 -19.08
C GLU A 37 18.24 21.35 -17.66
N HIS A 38 16.98 21.11 -17.29
CA HIS A 38 16.48 21.37 -15.94
C HIS A 38 17.26 20.59 -14.88
N ALA A 39 17.58 19.32 -15.13
CA ALA A 39 18.35 18.52 -14.19
C ALA A 39 19.76 19.11 -13.98
N LEU A 40 20.46 19.46 -15.06
CA LEU A 40 21.80 20.05 -14.99
C LEU A 40 21.81 21.42 -14.28
N GLN A 41 20.79 22.24 -14.53
CA GLN A 41 20.67 23.57 -13.89
C GLN A 41 20.33 23.49 -12.39
N ASN A 42 19.71 22.39 -11.93
CA ASN A 42 19.22 22.29 -10.56
C ASN A 42 19.92 21.24 -9.68
N VAL A 43 20.78 20.37 -10.24
CA VAL A 43 21.46 19.30 -9.48
C VAL A 43 22.21 19.82 -8.24
N GLY A 44 22.89 20.97 -8.36
CA GLY A 44 23.57 21.60 -7.22
C GLY A 44 22.59 22.02 -6.13
N LYS A 45 21.49 22.67 -6.52
CA LYS A 45 20.43 23.10 -5.58
C LYS A 45 19.77 21.92 -4.88
N TYR A 46 19.52 20.82 -5.60
CA TYR A 46 18.93 19.62 -5.01
C TYR A 46 19.90 18.93 -4.04
N SER A 47 21.20 18.85 -4.38
CA SER A 47 22.23 18.35 -3.48
C SER A 47 22.30 19.18 -2.20
N ASP A 48 22.29 20.51 -2.31
CA ASP A 48 22.35 21.40 -1.15
C ASP A 48 21.10 21.28 -0.28
N ALA A 49 19.92 21.23 -0.90
CA ALA A 49 18.66 21.02 -0.19
C ALA A 49 18.64 19.68 0.57
N LEU A 50 19.16 18.60 -0.01
CA LEU A 50 19.31 17.30 0.65
C LEU A 50 20.27 17.36 1.85
N ARG A 51 21.40 18.05 1.73
CA ARG A 51 22.38 18.18 2.82
C ARG A 51 21.83 19.00 3.99
N GLN A 52 21.03 20.01 3.71
CA GLN A 52 20.43 20.89 4.72
C GLN A 52 19.19 20.30 5.39
N SER A 53 18.52 19.38 4.71
CA SER A 53 17.25 18.76 5.12
C SER A 53 17.21 18.28 6.59
N PRO A 54 18.19 17.52 7.11
CA PRO A 54 18.15 17.07 8.52
C PRO A 54 18.14 18.23 9.54
N SER A 55 18.85 19.32 9.26
CA SER A 55 18.84 20.50 10.13
C SER A 55 17.50 21.23 10.04
N ILE A 56 16.95 21.34 8.83
CA ILE A 56 15.65 21.99 8.60
C ILE A 56 14.53 21.19 9.26
N GLU A 57 14.54 19.86 9.18
CA GLU A 57 13.58 18.99 9.87
C GLU A 57 13.51 19.29 11.38
N MET A 58 14.66 19.36 12.05
CA MET A 58 14.72 19.68 13.47
C MET A 58 14.23 21.11 13.77
N SER A 59 14.68 22.09 12.98
CA SER A 59 14.24 23.48 13.16
C SER A 59 12.73 23.66 12.93
N SER A 60 12.17 23.01 11.92
CA SER A 60 10.74 23.05 11.62
C SER A 60 9.91 22.38 12.71
N LEU A 61 10.38 21.27 13.28
CA LEU A 61 9.73 20.65 14.44
C LEU A 61 9.69 21.61 15.63
N MET A 62 10.81 22.26 15.97
CA MET A 62 10.86 23.25 17.05
C MET A 62 9.95 24.46 16.78
N ASN A 63 9.91 24.93 15.53
CA ASN A 63 9.02 26.00 15.11
C ASN A 63 7.54 25.61 15.27
N ALA A 64 7.15 24.41 14.83
CA ALA A 64 5.78 23.91 14.97
C ALA A 64 5.36 23.77 16.45
N LEU A 65 6.24 23.27 17.32
CA LEU A 65 5.99 23.18 18.76
C LEU A 65 5.81 24.57 19.42
N ASN A 66 6.44 25.60 18.88
CA ASN A 66 6.26 26.99 19.30
C ASN A 66 5.01 27.67 18.69
N GLY A 67 4.14 26.92 18.00
CA GLY A 67 2.97 27.47 17.31
C GLY A 67 3.31 28.27 16.05
N GLY A 68 4.52 28.10 15.52
CA GLY A 68 5.00 28.77 14.32
C GLY A 68 4.47 28.15 13.02
N TYR A 69 4.43 28.97 11.98
CA TYR A 69 4.03 28.53 10.64
C TYR A 69 5.11 27.67 9.99
N THR A 70 4.73 26.48 9.51
CA THR A 70 5.61 25.59 8.73
C THR A 70 5.17 25.60 7.26
N ALA A 71 6.08 26.00 6.38
CA ALA A 71 5.77 26.19 4.96
C ALA A 71 5.29 24.89 4.30
N PRO A 72 4.29 24.94 3.41
CA PRO A 72 3.79 23.77 2.70
C PRO A 72 4.77 23.30 1.64
N THR A 73 4.70 22.01 1.30
CA THR A 73 5.45 21.37 0.22
C THR A 73 4.65 20.26 -0.41
N PRO A 74 4.77 19.98 -1.72
CA PRO A 74 4.22 18.74 -2.26
C PRO A 74 4.83 17.54 -1.55
N GLY A 75 4.01 16.52 -1.27
CA GLY A 75 4.46 15.19 -0.86
C GLY A 75 4.83 14.30 -2.05
N GLY A 76 5.29 13.08 -1.77
CA GLY A 76 5.65 12.07 -2.76
C GLY A 76 7.15 11.77 -2.83
N ASP A 77 7.54 11.00 -3.84
CA ASP A 77 8.93 10.59 -4.07
C ASP A 77 9.78 11.76 -4.62
N LEU A 78 10.95 11.98 -4.02
CA LEU A 78 11.86 13.09 -4.37
C LEU A 78 12.55 12.92 -5.73
N ILE A 79 12.66 11.69 -6.23
CA ILE A 79 13.18 11.38 -7.58
C ILE A 79 12.13 11.78 -8.61
N VAL A 80 10.85 11.58 -8.27
CA VAL A 80 9.71 11.94 -9.12
C VAL A 80 9.46 13.45 -9.12
N ASN A 81 9.42 14.05 -7.93
CA ASN A 81 9.19 15.47 -7.76
C ASN A 81 10.26 16.10 -6.84
N PRO A 82 11.36 16.63 -7.41
CA PRO A 82 12.41 17.29 -6.63
C PRO A 82 11.94 18.53 -5.84
N ASN A 83 10.76 19.08 -6.13
CA ASN A 83 10.20 20.21 -5.39
C ASN A 83 9.77 19.82 -3.95
N THR A 84 9.78 18.53 -3.63
CA THR A 84 9.66 18.01 -2.26
C THR A 84 10.83 18.48 -1.38
N LEU A 85 11.99 18.82 -1.97
CA LEU A 85 13.16 19.30 -1.25
C LEU A 85 13.16 20.83 -1.03
N PRO A 86 13.69 21.32 0.10
CA PRO A 86 14.19 20.55 1.25
C PRO A 86 13.04 19.90 2.05
N THR A 87 13.35 18.85 2.81
CA THR A 87 12.40 18.26 3.76
C THR A 87 12.22 19.17 4.99
N GLY A 88 11.44 18.72 5.99
CA GLY A 88 11.09 19.55 7.14
C GLY A 88 10.02 20.61 6.82
N ARG A 89 9.14 20.32 5.85
CA ARG A 89 8.02 21.20 5.44
C ARG A 89 6.70 20.44 5.56
N ASN A 90 5.59 21.17 5.57
CA ASN A 90 4.25 20.60 5.74
C ASN A 90 3.73 20.00 4.42
N LEU A 91 3.70 18.68 4.31
CA LEU A 91 3.35 17.99 3.07
C LEU A 91 1.87 18.20 2.69
N PHE A 92 1.59 18.42 1.40
CA PHE A 92 0.24 18.39 0.82
C PHE A 92 0.16 17.41 -0.36
N SER A 93 -1.08 16.97 -0.66
CA SER A 93 -1.42 16.03 -1.73
C SER A 93 -1.58 16.75 -3.08
N ILE A 94 -2.35 16.20 -4.02
CA ILE A 94 -2.69 16.82 -5.31
C ILE A 94 -4.16 17.24 -5.36
N ASN A 95 -4.50 18.08 -6.34
CA ASN A 95 -5.89 18.34 -6.67
C ASN A 95 -6.49 17.12 -7.40
N VAL A 96 -7.35 16.38 -6.70
CA VAL A 96 -7.96 15.15 -7.22
C VAL A 96 -8.79 15.37 -8.49
N GLU A 97 -9.35 16.57 -8.66
CA GLU A 97 -10.18 16.90 -9.82
C GLU A 97 -9.37 17.03 -11.11
N ASN A 98 -8.04 17.16 -11.02
CA ASN A 98 -7.15 17.15 -12.18
C ASN A 98 -6.77 15.72 -12.63
N THR A 99 -7.22 14.69 -11.89
CA THR A 99 -6.83 13.30 -12.13
C THR A 99 -7.90 12.49 -12.89
N PRO A 100 -7.48 11.51 -13.72
CA PRO A 100 -6.09 11.26 -14.13
C PRO A 100 -5.50 12.44 -14.91
N SER A 101 -4.20 12.72 -14.84
CA SER A 101 -3.56 13.77 -15.66
C SER A 101 -3.36 13.36 -17.13
N GLU A 102 -2.90 14.26 -17.99
CA GLU A 102 -2.63 13.94 -19.40
C GLU A 102 -1.47 12.95 -19.54
N ASP A 103 -0.39 13.15 -18.79
CA ASP A 103 0.75 12.24 -18.78
C ASP A 103 0.35 10.86 -18.23
N ALA A 104 -0.44 10.84 -17.15
CA ALA A 104 -1.01 9.61 -16.58
C ALA A 104 -1.85 8.85 -17.62
N TRP A 105 -2.66 9.56 -18.41
CA TRP A 105 -3.47 8.98 -19.48
C TRP A 105 -2.62 8.36 -20.59
N GLU A 106 -1.59 9.06 -21.07
CA GLU A 106 -0.71 8.52 -22.11
C GLU A 106 0.04 7.27 -21.65
N LYS A 107 0.56 7.28 -20.41
CA LYS A 107 1.26 6.12 -19.83
C LYS A 107 0.33 4.95 -19.56
N ALA A 108 -0.89 5.21 -19.10
CA ALA A 108 -1.87 4.17 -18.86
C ALA A 108 -2.21 3.38 -20.12
N LYS A 109 -2.34 4.03 -21.28
CA LYS A 109 -2.58 3.33 -22.56
C LYS A 109 -1.48 2.31 -22.86
N GLU A 110 -0.22 2.72 -22.71
CA GLU A 110 0.95 1.85 -22.90
C GLU A 110 0.95 0.67 -21.92
N LEU A 111 0.66 0.91 -20.64
CA LEU A 111 0.60 -0.13 -19.60
C LEU A 111 -0.55 -1.13 -19.82
N CYS A 112 -1.72 -0.66 -20.25
CA CYS A 112 -2.84 -1.52 -20.59
C CYS A 112 -2.54 -2.38 -21.83
N ASP A 113 -1.99 -1.79 -22.88
CA ASP A 113 -1.61 -2.52 -24.09
C ASP A 113 -0.55 -3.59 -23.77
N ASN A 114 0.41 -3.27 -22.89
CA ASN A 114 1.38 -4.23 -22.37
C ASN A 114 0.74 -5.35 -21.58
N THR A 115 -0.21 -5.06 -20.69
CA THR A 115 -0.95 -6.07 -19.92
C THR A 115 -1.68 -7.02 -20.85
N ILE A 116 -2.41 -6.49 -21.84
CA ILE A 116 -3.14 -7.27 -22.82
C ILE A 116 -2.18 -8.14 -23.64
N LYS A 117 -1.06 -7.57 -24.10
CA LYS A 117 -0.05 -8.31 -24.85
C LYS A 117 0.52 -9.48 -24.02
N MET A 118 0.97 -9.21 -22.80
CA MET A 118 1.53 -10.23 -21.91
C MET A 118 0.54 -11.35 -21.63
N TYR A 119 -0.72 -11.01 -21.38
CA TYR A 119 -1.78 -12.01 -21.18
C TYR A 119 -2.01 -12.84 -22.45
N ARG A 120 -2.16 -12.19 -23.61
CA ARG A 120 -2.37 -12.89 -24.89
C ARG A 120 -1.23 -13.85 -25.23
N GLU A 121 0.01 -13.46 -24.97
CA GLU A 121 1.19 -14.31 -25.18
C GLU A 121 1.17 -15.59 -24.31
N ARG A 122 0.60 -15.49 -23.10
CA ARG A 122 0.50 -16.62 -22.15
C ARG A 122 -0.75 -17.46 -22.33
N HIS A 123 -1.81 -16.90 -22.90
CA HIS A 123 -3.14 -17.49 -22.98
C HIS A 123 -3.63 -17.60 -24.44
N ASN A 124 -2.76 -18.10 -25.33
CA ASN A 124 -3.11 -18.52 -26.69
C ASN A 124 -3.78 -17.43 -27.55
N GLY A 125 -3.43 -16.17 -27.32
CA GLY A 125 -3.95 -15.02 -28.05
C GLY A 125 -5.29 -14.48 -27.52
N GLU A 126 -5.86 -15.06 -26.46
CA GLU A 126 -7.12 -14.62 -25.84
C GLU A 126 -6.95 -13.32 -25.05
N TYR A 127 -7.98 -12.46 -25.07
CA TYR A 127 -8.02 -11.26 -24.23
C TYR A 127 -8.41 -11.61 -22.79
N PRO A 128 -7.86 -10.93 -21.77
CA PRO A 128 -8.33 -11.12 -20.40
C PRO A 128 -9.79 -10.67 -20.30
N ARG A 129 -10.64 -11.48 -19.67
CA ARG A 129 -12.08 -11.21 -19.54
C ARG A 129 -12.33 -10.09 -18.55
N LYS A 130 -11.58 -10.08 -17.45
CA LYS A 130 -11.65 -9.07 -16.40
C LYS A 130 -10.30 -8.85 -15.74
N VAL A 131 -9.98 -7.59 -15.44
CA VAL A 131 -8.75 -7.18 -14.74
C VAL A 131 -9.11 -6.54 -13.40
N SER A 132 -8.53 -7.04 -12.32
CA SER A 132 -8.61 -6.40 -11.00
C SER A 132 -7.54 -5.33 -10.88
N TYR A 133 -7.91 -4.16 -10.36
CA TYR A 133 -7.00 -3.07 -10.04
C TYR A 133 -7.11 -2.68 -8.57
N THR A 134 -5.97 -2.57 -7.90
CA THR A 134 -5.91 -1.95 -6.57
C THR A 134 -5.53 -0.49 -6.69
N LEU A 135 -6.26 0.38 -5.99
CA LEU A 135 -5.99 1.81 -5.94
C LEU A 135 -5.40 2.20 -4.58
N TRP A 136 -4.19 2.76 -4.61
CA TRP A 136 -3.47 3.26 -3.44
C TRP A 136 -3.30 4.78 -3.50
N SER A 137 -3.46 5.43 -2.36
CA SER A 137 -3.39 6.90 -2.22
C SER A 137 -2.01 7.44 -2.62
N SER A 138 -0.93 6.79 -2.19
CA SER A 138 0.44 7.21 -2.47
C SER A 138 0.78 7.13 -3.96
N GLU A 139 0.44 6.01 -4.64
CA GLU A 139 0.60 5.93 -6.09
C GLU A 139 -0.30 6.93 -6.83
N PHE A 140 -1.54 7.11 -6.38
CA PHE A 140 -2.46 8.06 -7.01
C PHE A 140 -1.90 9.49 -6.97
N ILE A 141 -1.27 9.88 -5.86
CA ILE A 141 -0.61 11.18 -5.70
C ILE A 141 0.61 11.28 -6.61
N GLU A 142 1.51 10.30 -6.58
CA GLU A 142 2.80 10.33 -7.30
C GLU A 142 2.64 10.23 -8.82
N THR A 143 1.60 9.52 -9.28
CA THR A 143 1.34 9.30 -10.71
C THR A 143 0.22 10.16 -11.26
N GLU A 144 -0.39 11.00 -10.42
CA GLU A 144 -1.55 11.82 -10.76
C GLU A 144 -2.71 11.02 -11.37
N GLY A 145 -2.91 9.80 -10.86
CA GLY A 145 -4.02 8.90 -11.21
C GLY A 145 -3.76 7.94 -12.37
N ALA A 146 -2.53 7.46 -12.58
CA ALA A 146 -2.22 6.52 -13.66
C ALA A 146 -3.02 5.21 -13.59
N THR A 147 -3.20 4.62 -12.40
CA THR A 147 -4.02 3.40 -12.27
C THR A 147 -5.50 3.65 -12.59
N ILE A 148 -6.04 4.83 -12.27
CA ILE A 148 -7.41 5.22 -12.68
C ILE A 148 -7.50 5.36 -14.20
N ALA A 149 -6.51 5.98 -14.83
CA ALA A 149 -6.45 6.04 -16.29
C ALA A 149 -6.39 4.64 -16.94
N GLN A 150 -5.69 3.68 -16.33
CA GLN A 150 -5.66 2.30 -16.81
C GLN A 150 -7.06 1.66 -16.77
N ILE A 151 -7.79 1.84 -15.67
CA ILE A 151 -9.17 1.35 -15.52
C ILE A 151 -10.06 1.93 -16.62
N LEU A 152 -10.04 3.26 -16.81
CA LEU A 152 -10.83 3.94 -17.84
C LEU A 152 -10.49 3.41 -19.25
N TYR A 153 -9.20 3.28 -19.56
CA TYR A 153 -8.77 2.80 -20.85
C TYR A 153 -9.17 1.34 -21.09
N MET A 154 -9.01 0.42 -20.12
CA MET A 154 -9.47 -0.98 -20.24
C MET A 154 -10.96 -1.07 -20.61
N LEU A 155 -11.80 -0.25 -19.98
CA LEU A 155 -13.24 -0.11 -20.27
C LEU A 155 -13.53 0.52 -21.65
N GLY A 156 -12.53 1.15 -22.27
CA GLY A 156 -12.65 1.87 -23.53
C GLY A 156 -13.34 3.23 -23.35
N VAL A 157 -13.05 3.91 -22.25
CA VAL A 157 -13.59 5.21 -21.89
C VAL A 157 -12.42 6.18 -21.69
N GLU A 158 -12.54 7.42 -22.18
CA GLU A 158 -11.51 8.45 -22.04
C GLU A 158 -12.01 9.65 -21.21
N PRO A 159 -11.14 10.29 -20.42
CA PRO A 159 -11.48 11.47 -19.65
C PRO A 159 -11.61 12.72 -20.54
N LEU A 160 -12.58 13.57 -20.22
CA LEU A 160 -12.75 14.90 -20.81
C LEU A 160 -12.33 15.98 -19.82
N ARG A 161 -11.55 16.94 -20.31
CA ARG A 161 -11.01 18.04 -19.50
C ARG A 161 -11.66 19.36 -19.83
N ASP A 162 -11.81 20.19 -18.81
CA ASP A 162 -12.13 21.61 -19.00
C ASP A 162 -10.86 22.43 -19.33
N ALA A 163 -11.05 23.74 -19.55
CA ALA A 163 -9.95 24.66 -19.88
C ALA A 163 -8.91 24.83 -18.75
N PHE A 164 -9.22 24.38 -17.53
CA PHE A 164 -8.32 24.42 -16.37
C PHE A 164 -7.65 23.06 -16.11
N GLY A 165 -7.86 22.07 -16.98
CA GLY A 165 -7.29 20.73 -16.87
C GLY A 165 -8.05 19.76 -15.97
N ARG A 166 -9.19 20.19 -15.38
CA ARG A 166 -10.00 19.34 -14.50
C ARG A 166 -10.74 18.28 -15.32
N VAL A 167 -10.74 17.04 -14.86
CA VAL A 167 -11.54 15.95 -15.43
C VAL A 167 -12.97 16.09 -14.94
N THR A 168 -13.84 16.60 -15.79
CA THR A 168 -15.24 16.89 -15.47
C THR A 168 -16.20 15.85 -16.02
N ASP A 169 -15.82 15.13 -17.08
CA ASP A 169 -16.68 14.14 -17.72
C ASP A 169 -15.88 13.03 -18.42
N LEU A 170 -16.57 12.08 -19.04
CA LEU A 170 -16.05 10.93 -19.74
C LEU A 170 -16.69 10.79 -21.11
N ARG A 171 -15.99 10.14 -22.05
CA ARG A 171 -16.54 9.74 -23.35
C ARG A 171 -16.19 8.30 -23.67
N LEU A 172 -17.10 7.56 -24.31
CA LEU A 172 -16.79 6.26 -24.88
C LEU A 172 -15.85 6.41 -26.07
N ILE A 173 -14.74 5.66 -26.06
CA ILE A 173 -13.90 5.47 -27.24
C ILE A 173 -14.67 4.57 -28.21
N PRO A 174 -14.88 4.97 -29.48
CA PRO A 174 -15.53 4.11 -30.47
C PRO A 174 -14.77 2.80 -30.62
N SER A 175 -15.46 1.65 -30.62
CA SER A 175 -14.81 0.33 -30.66
C SER A 175 -13.86 0.14 -31.85
N LYS A 176 -14.17 0.73 -33.00
CA LYS A 176 -13.27 0.73 -34.17
C LYS A 176 -11.95 1.45 -33.90
N GLN A 177 -11.96 2.54 -33.14
CA GLN A 177 -10.76 3.26 -32.71
C GLN A 177 -10.03 2.50 -31.60
N LEU A 178 -10.77 1.90 -30.67
CA LEU A 178 -10.23 1.10 -29.58
C LEU A 178 -9.49 -0.15 -30.07
N GLY A 179 -9.94 -0.76 -31.18
CA GLY A 179 -9.25 -1.84 -31.88
C GLY A 179 -9.26 -3.20 -31.16
N ARG A 180 -10.01 -3.32 -30.06
CA ARG A 180 -10.10 -4.51 -29.20
C ARG A 180 -11.42 -4.53 -28.40
N PRO A 181 -11.76 -5.65 -27.74
CA PRO A 181 -12.84 -5.71 -26.77
C PRO A 181 -12.72 -4.66 -25.65
N ARG A 182 -13.86 -4.21 -25.12
CA ARG A 182 -13.91 -3.56 -23.81
C ARG A 182 -13.69 -4.63 -22.75
N ILE A 183 -12.70 -4.46 -21.88
CA ILE A 183 -12.32 -5.45 -20.87
C ILE A 183 -13.00 -5.07 -19.55
N ASP A 184 -13.65 -6.03 -18.88
CA ASP A 184 -14.28 -5.80 -17.58
C ASP A 184 -13.23 -5.50 -16.51
N VAL A 185 -13.62 -4.79 -15.46
CA VAL A 185 -12.73 -4.42 -14.37
C VAL A 185 -13.40 -4.70 -13.04
N VAL A 186 -12.62 -5.04 -12.03
CA VAL A 186 -13.01 -4.94 -10.62
C VAL A 186 -11.97 -4.11 -9.90
N VAL A 187 -12.40 -3.24 -9.00
CA VAL A 187 -11.55 -2.23 -8.39
C VAL A 187 -11.60 -2.40 -6.89
N GLN A 188 -10.43 -2.50 -6.27
CA GLN A 188 -10.25 -2.48 -4.83
C GLN A 188 -9.62 -1.14 -4.44
N THR A 189 -10.32 -0.32 -3.66
CA THR A 189 -9.76 0.91 -3.10
C THR A 189 -9.19 0.68 -1.70
N SER A 190 -8.04 1.28 -1.39
CA SER A 190 -7.61 1.44 0.00
C SER A 190 -8.51 2.46 0.72
N GLY A 191 -8.54 2.40 2.06
CA GLY A 191 -9.27 3.37 2.87
C GLY A 191 -8.77 4.81 2.65
N GLN A 192 -7.44 4.99 2.53
CA GLN A 192 -6.86 6.31 2.29
C GLN A 192 -7.26 6.91 0.94
N LEU A 193 -7.32 6.11 -0.12
CA LEU A 193 -7.75 6.61 -1.42
C LEU A 193 -9.26 6.91 -1.44
N ARG A 194 -10.07 6.06 -0.80
CA ARG A 194 -11.51 6.32 -0.60
C ARG A 194 -11.72 7.69 0.03
N ASP A 195 -10.98 8.00 1.10
CA ASP A 195 -11.09 9.26 1.83
C ASP A 195 -10.55 10.45 1.03
N LEU A 196 -9.49 10.25 0.24
CA LEU A 196 -8.84 11.30 -0.55
C LEU A 196 -9.61 11.65 -1.83
N ALA A 197 -10.12 10.66 -2.56
CA ALA A 197 -10.49 10.78 -3.96
C ALA A 197 -11.84 10.13 -4.30
N ALA A 198 -12.84 10.23 -3.41
CA ALA A 198 -14.19 9.69 -3.61
C ALA A 198 -14.81 10.07 -4.98
N SER A 199 -14.62 11.32 -5.44
CA SER A 199 -15.10 11.77 -6.75
C SER A 199 -14.55 10.95 -7.91
N ARG A 200 -13.34 10.38 -7.78
CA ARG A 200 -12.73 9.53 -8.80
C ARG A 200 -13.28 8.10 -8.78
N LEU A 201 -13.75 7.61 -7.63
CA LEU A 201 -14.47 6.33 -7.54
C LEU A 201 -15.82 6.40 -8.28
N PHE A 202 -16.52 7.52 -8.15
CA PHE A 202 -17.75 7.78 -8.92
C PHE A 202 -17.49 7.88 -10.42
N LEU A 203 -16.38 8.51 -10.81
CA LEU A 203 -15.95 8.57 -12.20
C LEU A 203 -15.72 7.16 -12.78
N ILE A 204 -15.08 6.27 -12.02
CA ILE A 204 -14.90 4.86 -12.42
C ILE A 204 -16.24 4.16 -12.58
N ASN A 205 -17.18 4.32 -11.63
CA ASN A 205 -18.50 3.72 -11.73
C ASN A 205 -19.26 4.21 -12.99
N LYS A 206 -19.21 5.51 -13.28
CA LYS A 206 -19.77 6.08 -14.51
C LYS A 206 -19.16 5.44 -15.77
N ALA A 207 -17.84 5.21 -15.78
CA ALA A 207 -17.16 4.55 -16.89
C ALA A 207 -17.64 3.11 -17.10
N ILE A 208 -17.86 2.37 -16.01
CA ILE A 208 -18.39 0.99 -16.04
C ILE A 208 -19.80 0.97 -16.61
N GLU A 209 -20.68 1.88 -16.15
CA GLU A 209 -22.04 2.02 -16.67
C GLU A 209 -22.04 2.36 -18.17
N MET A 210 -21.19 3.29 -18.60
CA MET A 210 -21.04 3.63 -20.01
C MET A 210 -20.56 2.44 -20.84
N ALA A 211 -19.56 1.71 -20.36
CA ALA A 211 -18.99 0.58 -21.08
C ALA A 211 -19.95 -0.61 -21.15
N ALA A 212 -20.67 -0.94 -20.07
CA ALA A 212 -21.65 -2.02 -20.03
C ALA A 212 -22.84 -1.76 -20.97
N ASN A 213 -23.25 -0.49 -21.11
CA ASN A 213 -24.37 -0.07 -21.95
C ASN A 213 -23.97 0.31 -23.38
N ALA A 214 -22.69 0.18 -23.74
CA ALA A 214 -22.21 0.46 -25.09
C ALA A 214 -22.93 -0.43 -26.13
N LYS A 215 -23.31 0.17 -27.25
CA LYS A 215 -24.02 -0.47 -28.37
C LYS A 215 -23.19 -0.37 -29.64
N ASP A 216 -23.49 -1.22 -30.61
CA ASP A 216 -22.88 -1.21 -31.95
C ASP A 216 -21.34 -1.38 -31.93
N ASP A 217 -20.83 -2.11 -30.94
CA ASP A 217 -19.41 -2.42 -30.84
C ASP A 217 -19.00 -3.45 -31.91
N LYS A 218 -17.86 -3.21 -32.57
CA LYS A 218 -17.27 -4.13 -33.55
C LYS A 218 -16.69 -5.40 -32.89
N TYR A 219 -16.33 -5.30 -31.62
CA TYR A 219 -15.71 -6.36 -30.83
C TYR A 219 -16.64 -6.76 -29.69
N ASP A 220 -16.41 -7.93 -29.10
CA ASP A 220 -17.13 -8.35 -27.90
C ASP A 220 -16.99 -7.34 -26.77
N ASN A 221 -18.04 -7.23 -25.96
CA ASN A 221 -18.06 -6.38 -24.77
C ASN A 221 -18.00 -7.24 -23.51
N LEU A 222 -16.79 -7.38 -22.95
CA LEU A 222 -16.54 -8.26 -21.81
C LEU A 222 -17.11 -7.67 -20.51
N VAL A 223 -17.29 -6.34 -20.45
CA VAL A 223 -17.97 -5.65 -19.34
C VAL A 223 -19.43 -6.11 -19.27
N LYS A 224 -20.16 -6.01 -20.39
CA LYS A 224 -21.56 -6.45 -20.47
C LYS A 224 -21.71 -7.95 -20.18
N ALA A 225 -20.79 -8.76 -20.69
CA ALA A 225 -20.77 -10.20 -20.41
C ALA A 225 -20.54 -10.48 -18.92
N GLY A 226 -19.64 -9.74 -18.27
CA GLY A 226 -19.37 -9.84 -16.84
C GLY A 226 -20.57 -9.43 -15.98
N VAL A 227 -21.25 -8.33 -16.32
CA VAL A 227 -22.50 -7.90 -15.65
C VAL A 227 -23.57 -8.98 -15.74
N THR A 228 -23.77 -9.57 -16.93
CA THR A 228 -24.76 -10.64 -17.15
C THR A 228 -24.45 -11.88 -16.28
N GLU A 229 -23.18 -12.25 -16.18
CA GLU A 229 -22.76 -13.40 -15.36
C GLU A 229 -22.89 -13.11 -13.86
N SER A 230 -22.55 -11.90 -13.41
CA SER A 230 -22.76 -11.45 -12.05
C SER A 230 -24.26 -11.45 -11.68
N GLU A 231 -25.14 -10.94 -12.55
CA GLU A 231 -26.60 -10.97 -12.32
C GLU A 231 -27.10 -12.41 -12.15
N LYS A 232 -26.66 -13.32 -13.02
CA LYS A 232 -27.02 -14.74 -12.94
C LYS A 232 -26.59 -15.36 -11.61
N LEU A 233 -25.33 -15.17 -11.20
CA LEU A 233 -24.83 -15.71 -9.94
C LEU A 233 -25.59 -15.14 -8.74
N LEU A 234 -25.89 -13.84 -8.74
CA LEU A 234 -26.63 -13.20 -7.65
C LEU A 234 -28.04 -13.78 -7.50
N VAL A 235 -28.73 -14.04 -8.63
CA VAL A 235 -30.04 -14.73 -8.61
C VAL A 235 -29.90 -16.15 -8.07
N GLU A 236 -28.90 -16.91 -8.51
CA GLU A 236 -28.60 -18.26 -7.99
C GLU A 236 -28.31 -18.26 -6.48
N LYS A 237 -27.71 -17.17 -5.96
CA LYS A 237 -27.44 -16.95 -4.53
C LYS A 237 -28.65 -16.43 -3.75
N GLY A 238 -29.83 -16.34 -4.38
CA GLY A 238 -31.10 -16.02 -3.76
C GLY A 238 -31.49 -14.54 -3.78
N MET A 239 -30.77 -13.69 -4.52
CA MET A 239 -31.13 -12.28 -4.70
C MET A 239 -32.29 -12.16 -5.70
N SER A 240 -33.20 -11.22 -5.47
CA SER A 240 -34.31 -10.98 -6.42
C SER A 240 -33.76 -10.49 -7.77
N PRO A 241 -34.38 -10.83 -8.93
CA PRO A 241 -33.87 -10.39 -10.23
C PRO A 241 -33.70 -8.87 -10.37
N LYS A 242 -34.58 -8.08 -9.71
CA LYS A 242 -34.48 -6.61 -9.72
C LYS A 242 -33.22 -6.13 -8.97
N GLU A 243 -33.00 -6.66 -7.78
CA GLU A 243 -31.83 -6.31 -6.96
C GLU A 243 -30.54 -6.85 -7.58
N ALA A 244 -30.56 -8.08 -8.11
CA ALA A 244 -29.43 -8.69 -8.79
C ALA A 244 -28.97 -7.84 -9.98
N ARG A 245 -29.90 -7.23 -10.73
CA ARG A 245 -29.55 -6.32 -11.82
C ARG A 245 -28.84 -5.06 -11.33
N GLU A 246 -29.31 -4.44 -10.24
CA GLU A 246 -28.64 -3.28 -9.64
C GLU A 246 -27.23 -3.65 -9.14
N VAL A 247 -27.12 -4.73 -8.36
CA VAL A 247 -25.86 -5.15 -7.72
C VAL A 247 -24.87 -5.74 -8.74
N SER A 248 -25.33 -6.30 -9.85
CA SER A 248 -24.46 -6.86 -10.90
C SER A 248 -23.54 -5.84 -11.57
N MET A 249 -23.84 -4.55 -11.43
CA MET A 249 -23.02 -3.43 -11.91
C MET A 249 -21.90 -3.03 -10.93
N TYR A 250 -21.96 -3.49 -9.67
CA TYR A 250 -20.99 -3.09 -8.66
C TYR A 250 -19.60 -3.65 -9.01
N ARG A 251 -18.62 -2.74 -9.11
CA ARG A 251 -17.20 -3.09 -9.36
C ARG A 251 -16.21 -2.36 -8.47
N VAL A 252 -16.61 -1.33 -7.74
CA VAL A 252 -15.70 -0.55 -6.88
C VAL A 252 -15.93 -0.94 -5.43
N PHE A 253 -14.98 -1.67 -4.87
CA PHE A 253 -15.05 -2.25 -3.53
C PHE A 253 -13.89 -1.78 -2.64
N GLY A 254 -14.07 -1.83 -1.32
CA GLY A 254 -13.07 -1.40 -0.35
C GLY A 254 -13.40 -1.88 1.06
N GLY A 255 -12.54 -1.49 2.01
CA GLY A 255 -12.73 -1.78 3.42
C GLY A 255 -13.96 -1.07 3.98
N VAL A 256 -14.80 -1.77 4.77
CA VAL A 256 -15.89 -1.15 5.56
C VAL A 256 -15.38 0.06 6.38
N ASN A 257 -16.22 1.06 6.65
CA ASN A 257 -15.76 2.34 7.21
C ASN A 257 -15.04 2.19 8.55
N GLY A 258 -14.05 3.06 8.75
CA GLY A 258 -13.06 2.97 9.83
C GLY A 258 -11.94 1.96 9.60
N ASN A 259 -12.07 1.05 8.61
CA ASN A 259 -11.01 0.10 8.27
C ASN A 259 -10.12 0.64 7.14
N TYR A 260 -8.81 0.60 7.36
CA TYR A 260 -7.78 1.04 6.40
C TYR A 260 -6.99 -0.13 5.79
N GLY A 261 -6.98 -1.27 6.47
CA GLY A 261 -6.44 -2.53 5.95
C GLY A 261 -7.55 -3.48 5.53
N THR A 262 -7.13 -4.69 5.20
CA THR A 262 -7.97 -5.83 4.83
C THR A 262 -8.31 -6.72 6.02
N GLY A 263 -7.56 -6.59 7.13
CA GLY A 263 -7.72 -7.40 8.35
C GLY A 263 -7.21 -8.83 8.24
N ILE A 264 -6.47 -9.19 7.17
CA ILE A 264 -5.96 -10.56 6.99
C ILE A 264 -4.57 -10.79 7.59
N GLN A 265 -3.79 -9.73 7.84
CA GLN A 265 -2.37 -9.85 8.22
C GLN A 265 -2.20 -10.58 9.56
N GLU A 266 -2.99 -10.18 10.57
CA GLU A 266 -2.98 -10.85 11.88
C GLU A 266 -3.45 -12.31 11.77
N MET A 267 -4.43 -12.59 10.91
CA MET A 267 -4.90 -13.95 10.68
C MET A 267 -3.84 -14.82 9.99
N VAL A 268 -3.11 -14.26 9.03
CA VAL A 268 -2.00 -14.93 8.34
C VAL A 268 -0.91 -15.31 9.34
N ALA A 269 -0.51 -14.36 10.19
CA ALA A 269 0.51 -14.57 11.23
C ALA A 269 0.05 -15.56 12.32
N ALA A 270 -1.25 -15.62 12.62
CA ALA A 270 -1.84 -16.57 13.55
C ALA A 270 -2.05 -17.96 12.89
N GLY A 271 -0.95 -18.64 12.60
CA GLY A 271 -0.91 -19.91 11.86
C GLY A 271 -1.81 -21.02 12.42
N ASP A 272 -2.12 -21.05 13.70
CA ASP A 272 -3.02 -22.05 14.31
C ASP A 272 -4.52 -21.74 14.16
N ARG A 273 -4.88 -20.50 13.81
CA ARG A 273 -6.28 -20.06 13.66
C ARG A 273 -6.91 -20.38 12.31
N TRP A 274 -6.14 -20.93 11.38
CA TRP A 274 -6.63 -21.34 10.08
C TRP A 274 -5.91 -22.61 9.60
N ASP A 275 -6.64 -23.49 8.94
CA ASP A 275 -6.09 -24.72 8.34
C ASP A 275 -6.18 -24.68 6.80
N LYS A 276 -7.07 -23.84 6.26
CA LYS A 276 -7.28 -23.66 4.80
C LYS A 276 -7.19 -22.20 4.41
N GLU A 277 -6.50 -21.92 3.30
CA GLU A 277 -6.37 -20.58 2.73
C GLU A 277 -7.75 -19.96 2.39
N SER A 278 -8.78 -20.77 2.12
CA SER A 278 -10.15 -20.30 1.89
C SER A 278 -10.73 -19.51 3.07
N GLN A 279 -10.34 -19.83 4.31
CA GLN A 279 -10.78 -19.09 5.51
C GLN A 279 -10.24 -17.65 5.50
N ILE A 280 -9.02 -17.46 5.02
CA ILE A 280 -8.42 -16.12 4.86
C ILE A 280 -9.11 -15.37 3.71
N ALA A 281 -9.40 -16.08 2.61
CA ALA A 281 -10.15 -15.51 1.49
C ALA A 281 -11.53 -15.00 1.91
N GLU A 282 -12.25 -15.75 2.76
CA GLU A 282 -13.55 -15.36 3.31
C GLU A 282 -13.45 -14.09 4.17
N VAL A 283 -12.45 -14.01 5.05
CA VAL A 283 -12.21 -12.80 5.86
C VAL A 283 -11.88 -11.60 4.98
N TYR A 284 -11.03 -11.78 3.97
CA TYR A 284 -10.72 -10.74 2.99
C TYR A 284 -11.98 -10.23 2.29
N MET A 285 -12.81 -11.14 1.75
CA MET A 285 -14.02 -10.79 1.03
C MET A 285 -15.06 -10.09 1.92
N ASN A 286 -15.17 -10.51 3.18
CA ASN A 286 -16.06 -9.86 4.14
C ASN A 286 -15.60 -8.44 4.47
N ASN A 287 -14.30 -8.25 4.72
CA ASN A 287 -13.75 -6.97 5.14
C ASN A 287 -13.66 -5.96 3.99
N MET A 288 -13.37 -6.43 2.77
CA MET A 288 -13.17 -5.62 1.57
C MET A 288 -14.42 -5.56 0.66
N GLY A 289 -15.56 -6.05 1.12
CA GLY A 289 -16.79 -6.18 0.33
C GLY A 289 -17.71 -4.95 0.30
N ALA A 290 -17.29 -3.82 0.88
CA ALA A 290 -18.10 -2.59 0.89
C ALA A 290 -18.03 -1.87 -0.46
N TYR A 291 -19.17 -1.43 -0.98
CA TYR A 291 -19.26 -0.78 -2.29
C TYR A 291 -19.08 0.75 -2.21
N TYR A 292 -18.38 1.33 -3.19
CA TYR A 292 -17.99 2.75 -3.20
C TYR A 292 -18.24 3.46 -4.55
N GLY A 293 -19.10 2.90 -5.41
CA GLY A 293 -19.31 3.45 -6.76
C GLY A 293 -20.32 4.60 -6.85
N ASP A 294 -21.16 4.81 -5.84
CA ASP A 294 -22.12 5.92 -5.81
C ASP A 294 -22.46 6.35 -4.37
N GLU A 295 -23.06 7.54 -4.22
CA GLU A 295 -23.42 8.12 -2.92
C GLU A 295 -24.56 7.37 -2.22
N LYS A 296 -25.55 6.90 -2.99
CA LYS A 296 -26.76 6.23 -2.45
C LYS A 296 -26.42 4.90 -1.77
N ASN A 297 -25.49 4.15 -2.36
CA ASN A 297 -25.08 2.83 -1.92
C ASN A 297 -23.66 2.86 -1.32
N TRP A 298 -23.14 4.04 -0.99
CA TRP A 298 -21.83 4.22 -0.39
C TRP A 298 -21.71 3.37 0.86
N GLU A 299 -20.61 2.61 0.96
CA GLU A 299 -20.32 1.69 2.06
C GLU A 299 -21.29 0.52 2.20
N SER A 300 -22.22 0.34 1.27
CA SER A 300 -23.18 -0.76 1.38
C SER A 300 -22.47 -2.11 1.18
N VAL A 301 -22.73 -3.04 2.09
CA VAL A 301 -22.33 -4.44 1.95
C VAL A 301 -23.54 -5.23 1.48
N ARG A 302 -23.40 -5.91 0.34
CA ARG A 302 -24.43 -6.77 -0.24
C ARG A 302 -23.91 -8.19 -0.31
N LYS A 303 -24.69 -9.14 0.20
CA LYS A 303 -24.33 -10.56 0.20
C LYS A 303 -24.00 -11.02 -1.22
N ALA A 304 -22.89 -11.73 -1.38
CA ALA A 304 -22.38 -12.25 -2.65
C ALA A 304 -22.05 -11.20 -3.74
N ALA A 305 -22.17 -9.89 -3.47
CA ALA A 305 -21.86 -8.85 -4.47
C ALA A 305 -20.39 -8.85 -4.87
N PHE A 306 -19.49 -8.89 -3.88
CA PHE A 306 -18.05 -8.93 -4.15
C PHE A 306 -17.65 -10.26 -4.80
N GLU A 307 -18.18 -11.40 -4.31
CA GLU A 307 -18.02 -12.71 -4.96
C GLU A 307 -18.43 -12.66 -6.44
N ALA A 308 -19.60 -12.11 -6.76
CA ALA A 308 -20.09 -11.97 -8.12
C ALA A 308 -19.23 -11.05 -8.98
N ALA A 309 -18.69 -9.97 -8.41
CA ALA A 309 -17.78 -9.07 -9.11
C ALA A 309 -16.41 -9.72 -9.41
N LEU A 310 -15.94 -10.64 -8.55
CA LEU A 310 -14.65 -11.34 -8.73
C LEU A 310 -14.70 -12.47 -9.76
N THR A 311 -15.89 -12.96 -10.14
CA THR A 311 -16.03 -13.96 -11.22
C THR A 311 -15.30 -13.53 -12.49
N ARG A 312 -14.75 -14.48 -13.26
CA ARG A 312 -14.02 -14.23 -14.52
C ARG A 312 -12.79 -13.33 -14.41
N THR A 313 -12.30 -12.99 -13.21
CA THR A 313 -11.08 -12.20 -13.04
C THR A 313 -9.88 -13.03 -13.46
N ASP A 314 -9.20 -12.58 -14.52
CA ASP A 314 -8.07 -13.30 -15.11
C ASP A 314 -6.73 -12.68 -14.72
N VAL A 315 -6.72 -11.40 -14.37
CA VAL A 315 -5.52 -10.63 -14.06
C VAL A 315 -5.73 -9.79 -12.81
N VAL A 316 -4.73 -9.72 -11.93
CA VAL A 316 -4.67 -8.80 -10.77
C VAL A 316 -3.49 -7.85 -10.95
N ILE A 317 -3.77 -6.54 -10.88
CA ILE A 317 -2.77 -5.47 -11.00
C ILE A 317 -2.72 -4.65 -9.73
N GLN A 318 -1.50 -4.46 -9.21
CA GLN A 318 -1.19 -3.59 -8.10
C GLN A 318 -0.17 -2.52 -8.54
N PRO A 319 -0.34 -1.26 -8.16
CA PRO A 319 0.68 -0.23 -8.39
C PRO A 319 1.96 -0.48 -7.60
N ARG A 320 3.11 -0.13 -8.18
CA ARG A 320 4.41 -0.03 -7.51
C ARG A 320 5.09 1.27 -7.89
N GLN A 321 5.16 2.21 -6.95
CA GLN A 321 5.70 3.56 -7.19
C GLN A 321 7.02 3.85 -6.45
N SER A 322 7.28 3.14 -5.34
CA SER A 322 8.43 3.45 -4.47
C SER A 322 9.70 2.71 -4.85
N ASN A 323 10.84 3.40 -4.75
CA ASN A 323 12.17 2.79 -4.84
C ASN A 323 12.71 2.25 -3.50
N THR A 324 12.08 2.60 -2.37
CA THR A 324 12.55 2.24 -1.02
C THR A 324 11.85 1.01 -0.45
N TRP A 325 10.70 0.65 -1.01
CA TRP A 325 9.97 -0.57 -0.70
C TRP A 325 9.36 -1.19 -1.95
N GLY A 326 8.94 -2.45 -1.88
CA GLY A 326 8.33 -3.11 -3.02
C GLY A 326 7.48 -4.31 -2.65
N ALA A 327 7.53 -5.33 -3.50
CA ALA A 327 6.66 -6.48 -3.42
C ALA A 327 6.83 -7.24 -2.10
N LEU A 328 8.06 -7.36 -1.60
CA LEU A 328 8.39 -8.20 -0.45
C LEU A 328 8.61 -7.39 0.83
N SER A 329 9.08 -6.15 0.71
CA SER A 329 9.46 -5.32 1.86
C SER A 329 8.33 -4.53 2.49
N LEU A 330 7.14 -4.54 1.89
CA LEU A 330 5.94 -3.92 2.45
C LEU A 330 4.83 -4.97 2.54
N ASP A 331 4.38 -5.22 3.76
CA ASP A 331 3.32 -6.16 4.11
C ASP A 331 2.00 -5.84 3.41
N HIS A 332 1.66 -4.56 3.28
CA HIS A 332 0.46 -4.11 2.58
C HIS A 332 0.39 -4.60 1.12
N VAL A 333 1.51 -4.94 0.46
CA VAL A 333 1.45 -5.46 -0.92
C VAL A 333 0.87 -6.89 -0.93
N TYR A 334 1.35 -7.81 -0.08
CA TYR A 334 0.73 -9.14 0.00
C TYR A 334 -0.68 -9.05 0.59
N GLU A 335 -0.91 -8.09 1.48
CA GLU A 335 -2.21 -7.88 2.09
C GLU A 335 -3.27 -7.55 1.02
N PHE A 336 -3.02 -6.53 0.19
CA PHE A 336 -3.97 -6.07 -0.82
C PHE A 336 -3.91 -6.95 -2.07
N MET A 337 -2.75 -7.03 -2.73
CA MET A 337 -2.61 -7.78 -3.97
C MET A 337 -2.71 -9.28 -3.73
N GLY A 338 -2.03 -9.80 -2.71
CA GLY A 338 -2.08 -11.22 -2.36
C GLY A 338 -3.48 -11.64 -1.87
N GLY A 339 -4.10 -10.85 -1.00
CA GLY A 339 -5.49 -11.06 -0.59
C GLY A 339 -6.46 -11.10 -1.78
N MET A 340 -6.31 -10.20 -2.75
CA MET A 340 -7.09 -10.22 -3.99
C MET A 340 -6.82 -11.48 -4.84
N ASN A 341 -5.56 -11.89 -4.99
CA ASN A 341 -5.21 -13.13 -5.70
C ASN A 341 -5.88 -14.35 -5.05
N LEU A 342 -5.82 -14.44 -3.72
CA LEU A 342 -6.42 -15.51 -2.95
C LEU A 342 -7.96 -15.50 -3.05
N ALA A 343 -8.58 -14.33 -2.97
CA ALA A 343 -10.04 -14.18 -3.14
C ALA A 343 -10.50 -14.60 -4.53
N VAL A 344 -9.81 -14.14 -5.60
CA VAL A 344 -10.11 -14.55 -6.98
C VAL A 344 -9.94 -16.06 -7.15
N ARG A 345 -8.86 -16.65 -6.62
CA ARG A 345 -8.65 -18.10 -6.65
C ARG A 345 -9.76 -18.85 -5.93
N ASN A 346 -10.20 -18.36 -4.77
CA ASN A 346 -11.27 -18.97 -3.99
C ASN A 346 -12.62 -18.93 -4.73
N VAL A 347 -12.92 -17.83 -5.43
CA VAL A 347 -14.18 -17.66 -6.19
C VAL A 347 -14.17 -18.44 -7.50
N THR A 348 -13.06 -18.43 -8.23
CA THR A 348 -12.99 -18.95 -9.61
C THR A 348 -12.38 -20.34 -9.72
N GLY A 349 -11.72 -20.82 -8.67
CA GLY A 349 -10.92 -22.04 -8.68
C GLY A 349 -9.62 -21.94 -9.50
N LYS A 350 -9.28 -20.75 -10.04
CA LYS A 350 -8.10 -20.54 -10.88
C LYS A 350 -7.22 -19.42 -10.32
N ASP A 351 -5.91 -19.62 -10.37
CA ASP A 351 -4.96 -18.55 -10.07
C ASP A 351 -4.99 -17.49 -11.18
N PRO A 352 -5.24 -16.21 -10.85
CA PRO A 352 -5.09 -15.14 -11.84
C PRO A 352 -3.60 -14.87 -12.12
N ASP A 353 -3.34 -14.35 -13.32
CA ASP A 353 -2.07 -13.68 -13.61
C ASP A 353 -1.94 -12.45 -12.72
N ALA A 354 -0.71 -12.12 -12.30
CA ALA A 354 -0.48 -11.10 -11.29
C ALA A 354 0.68 -10.20 -11.72
N TYR A 355 0.41 -8.91 -11.86
CA TYR A 355 1.39 -7.93 -12.33
C TYR A 355 1.46 -6.72 -11.41
N LEU A 356 2.65 -6.15 -11.27
CA LEU A 356 2.86 -4.82 -10.75
C LEU A 356 2.93 -3.83 -11.90
N ALA A 357 2.16 -2.75 -11.82
CA ALA A 357 2.39 -1.57 -12.65
C ALA A 357 3.55 -0.78 -12.02
N ASP A 358 4.76 -0.94 -12.56
CA ASP A 358 6.00 -0.37 -12.05
C ASP A 358 6.19 1.07 -12.58
N TYR A 359 5.96 2.04 -11.70
CA TYR A 359 6.04 3.48 -11.96
C TYR A 359 7.36 4.11 -11.54
N ARG A 360 8.23 3.36 -10.86
CA ARG A 360 9.48 3.87 -10.25
C ARG A 360 10.39 4.59 -11.24
N ASN A 361 10.33 4.20 -12.51
CA ASN A 361 11.04 4.86 -13.60
C ASN A 361 10.03 5.55 -14.55
N HIS A 362 9.85 6.85 -14.40
CA HIS A 362 8.88 7.63 -15.19
C HIS A 362 9.18 7.64 -16.70
N SER A 363 10.45 7.45 -17.07
CA SER A 363 10.85 7.35 -18.49
C SER A 363 10.58 5.96 -19.07
N ASN A 364 10.39 4.95 -18.22
CA ASN A 364 10.18 3.56 -18.63
C ASN A 364 9.27 2.82 -17.63
N MET A 365 8.01 3.24 -17.57
CA MET A 365 6.98 2.54 -16.81
C MET A 365 6.68 1.20 -17.48
N ARG A 366 6.52 0.14 -16.68
CA ARG A 366 6.36 -1.22 -17.22
C ARG A 366 5.45 -2.08 -16.37
N MET A 367 4.85 -3.10 -17.00
CA MET A 367 4.20 -4.19 -16.28
C MET A 367 5.27 -5.22 -15.90
N GLN A 368 5.32 -5.60 -14.62
CA GLN A 368 6.25 -6.60 -14.11
C GLN A 368 5.46 -7.76 -13.49
N GLU A 369 5.80 -9.01 -13.80
CA GLU A 369 5.13 -10.16 -13.17
C GLU A 369 5.52 -10.27 -11.68
N VAL A 370 4.60 -10.70 -10.82
CA VAL A 370 4.81 -10.64 -9.36
C VAL A 370 5.96 -11.53 -8.89
N LYS A 371 6.12 -12.75 -9.44
CA LYS A 371 7.25 -13.63 -9.12
C LYS A 371 8.56 -13.01 -9.58
N GLU A 372 8.60 -12.39 -10.76
CA GLU A 372 9.74 -11.60 -11.24
C GLU A 372 10.07 -10.47 -10.26
N ALA A 373 9.07 -9.69 -9.83
CA ALA A 373 9.27 -8.56 -8.92
C ALA A 373 9.83 -9.00 -7.56
N ILE A 374 9.27 -10.05 -6.95
CA ILE A 374 9.77 -10.65 -5.70
C ILE A 374 11.19 -11.19 -5.89
N GLY A 375 11.45 -11.85 -7.02
CA GLY A 375 12.76 -12.42 -7.35
C GLY A 375 13.85 -11.37 -7.56
N VAL A 376 13.51 -10.22 -8.17
CA VAL A 376 14.42 -9.08 -8.34
C VAL A 376 14.68 -8.40 -7.00
N GLU A 377 13.63 -8.17 -6.21
CA GLU A 377 13.75 -7.48 -4.92
C GLU A 377 14.59 -8.29 -3.94
N SER A 378 14.31 -9.58 -3.77
CA SER A 378 15.08 -10.45 -2.87
C SER A 378 16.57 -10.51 -3.25
N ARG A 379 16.88 -10.67 -4.54
CA ARG A 379 18.26 -10.70 -5.07
C ARG A 379 19.00 -9.37 -4.96
N THR A 380 18.29 -8.25 -4.93
CA THR A 380 18.89 -6.92 -4.78
C THR A 380 18.97 -6.49 -3.32
N THR A 381 18.23 -7.16 -2.42
CA THR A 381 18.13 -6.83 -0.99
C THR A 381 18.57 -7.98 -0.07
N ILE A 382 17.65 -8.78 0.45
CA ILE A 382 17.88 -9.78 1.51
C ILE A 382 18.79 -10.94 1.12
N PHE A 383 19.11 -11.11 -0.16
CA PHE A 383 20.11 -12.06 -0.64
C PHE A 383 21.40 -11.41 -1.13
N ASN A 384 21.46 -10.08 -1.17
CA ASN A 384 22.61 -9.32 -1.63
C ASN A 384 23.57 -9.02 -0.47
N PRO A 385 24.81 -9.57 -0.45
CA PRO A 385 25.75 -9.33 0.63
C PRO A 385 26.11 -7.84 0.81
N ALA A 386 26.10 -7.04 -0.26
CA ALA A 386 26.35 -5.60 -0.17
C ALA A 386 25.22 -4.88 0.58
N TYR A 387 23.96 -5.20 0.24
CA TYR A 387 22.80 -4.65 0.94
C TYR A 387 22.80 -5.08 2.41
N ILE A 388 22.98 -6.38 2.66
CA ILE A 388 22.95 -6.95 4.02
C ILE A 388 24.01 -6.26 4.89
N LYS A 389 25.26 -6.18 4.41
CA LYS A 389 26.36 -5.54 5.12
C LYS A 389 26.09 -4.07 5.45
N GLU A 390 25.55 -3.30 4.51
CA GLU A 390 25.25 -1.88 4.73
C GLU A 390 24.06 -1.70 5.68
N LYS A 391 23.01 -2.51 5.54
CA LYS A 391 21.84 -2.48 6.41
C LYS A 391 22.18 -2.90 7.86
N MET A 392 23.12 -3.83 8.03
CA MET A 392 23.65 -4.26 9.35
C MET A 392 24.46 -3.17 10.09
N LYS A 393 24.78 -2.04 9.44
CA LYS A 393 25.33 -0.86 10.16
C LYS A 393 24.27 -0.15 11.00
N GLY A 394 22.99 -0.38 10.70
CA GLY A 394 21.88 0.11 11.52
C GLY A 394 21.71 -0.70 12.82
N GLY A 395 20.81 -0.23 13.69
CA GLY A 395 20.49 -0.88 14.96
C GLY A 395 19.30 -1.83 14.88
N ALA A 396 18.55 -1.93 15.98
CA ALA A 396 17.40 -2.82 16.13
C ALA A 396 16.34 -2.70 15.01
N SER A 397 16.07 -1.49 14.52
CA SER A 397 15.12 -1.27 13.42
C SER A 397 15.56 -1.90 12.10
N SER A 398 16.87 -1.94 11.84
CA SER A 398 17.41 -2.60 10.64
C SER A 398 17.32 -4.12 10.76
N ALA A 399 17.50 -4.67 11.97
CA ALA A 399 17.24 -6.07 12.25
C ALA A 399 15.74 -6.41 12.07
N SER A 400 14.83 -5.56 12.54
CA SER A 400 13.39 -5.74 12.34
C SER A 400 13.02 -5.77 10.85
N THR A 401 13.62 -4.91 10.01
CA THR A 401 13.36 -4.93 8.55
C THR A 401 13.65 -6.30 7.93
N PHE A 402 14.71 -7.00 8.35
CA PHE A 402 15.00 -8.34 7.83
C PHE A 402 13.92 -9.35 8.24
N ALA A 403 13.48 -9.31 9.51
CA ALA A 403 12.41 -10.16 9.99
C ALA A 403 11.09 -9.88 9.25
N GLU A 404 10.72 -8.62 9.07
CA GLU A 404 9.53 -8.20 8.32
C GLU A 404 9.54 -8.77 6.89
N ILE A 405 10.66 -8.68 6.17
CA ILE A 405 10.74 -9.21 4.79
C ILE A 405 10.56 -10.74 4.78
N VAL A 406 11.12 -11.46 5.77
CA VAL A 406 10.93 -12.91 5.89
C VAL A 406 9.48 -13.25 6.23
N SER A 407 8.84 -12.53 7.16
CA SER A 407 7.42 -12.69 7.49
C SER A 407 6.51 -12.37 6.30
N ASN A 408 6.83 -11.35 5.50
CA ASN A 408 6.11 -11.02 4.28
C ASN A 408 6.29 -12.09 3.20
N THR A 409 7.44 -12.75 3.14
CA THR A 409 7.67 -13.90 2.24
C THR A 409 6.70 -15.04 2.58
N TYR A 410 6.47 -15.31 3.87
CA TYR A 410 5.43 -16.24 4.32
C TYR A 410 4.04 -15.78 3.91
N GLY A 411 3.70 -14.50 4.11
CA GLY A 411 2.42 -13.93 3.67
C GLY A 411 2.17 -14.15 2.17
N TRP A 412 3.16 -13.87 1.31
CA TRP A 412 3.07 -14.17 -0.11
C TRP A 412 2.92 -15.65 -0.42
N ASN A 413 3.62 -16.53 0.32
CA ASN A 413 3.51 -17.96 0.10
C ASN A 413 2.10 -18.48 0.39
N VAL A 414 1.41 -17.90 1.38
CA VAL A 414 -0.01 -18.21 1.68
C VAL A 414 -0.92 -17.68 0.57
N MET A 415 -0.73 -16.43 0.14
CA MET A 415 -1.64 -15.77 -0.79
C MET A 415 -1.49 -16.27 -2.23
N LYS A 416 -0.24 -16.47 -2.67
CA LYS A 416 0.12 -16.86 -4.03
C LYS A 416 1.31 -17.82 -4.02
N PRO A 417 1.10 -19.11 -3.69
CA PRO A 417 2.18 -20.10 -3.54
C PRO A 417 3.13 -20.19 -4.73
N LYS A 418 2.65 -20.00 -5.97
CA LYS A 418 3.48 -20.05 -7.18
C LYS A 418 4.55 -18.94 -7.26
N ALA A 419 4.38 -17.84 -6.50
CA ALA A 419 5.31 -16.73 -6.47
C ALA A 419 6.52 -16.98 -5.56
N ILE A 420 6.39 -17.87 -4.57
CA ILE A 420 7.45 -18.21 -3.62
C ILE A 420 7.85 -19.66 -3.85
N ASP A 421 9.07 -19.88 -4.36
CA ASP A 421 9.60 -21.22 -4.60
C ASP A 421 10.46 -21.72 -3.45
N LYS A 422 10.84 -23.00 -3.53
CA LYS A 422 11.66 -23.66 -2.51
C LYS A 422 13.02 -22.98 -2.40
N GLU A 423 13.57 -22.54 -3.52
CA GLU A 423 14.86 -21.90 -3.63
C GLU A 423 14.90 -20.58 -2.85
N MET A 424 13.78 -19.83 -2.82
CA MET A 424 13.63 -18.64 -1.98
C MET A 424 13.82 -18.97 -0.49
N TRP A 425 13.13 -19.97 0.04
CA TRP A 425 13.24 -20.36 1.44
C TRP A 425 14.60 -20.96 1.79
N ASP A 426 15.14 -21.80 0.90
CA ASP A 426 16.49 -22.33 1.08
C ASP A 426 17.53 -21.22 1.13
N GLU A 427 17.39 -20.17 0.31
CA GLU A 427 18.31 -19.05 0.31
C GLU A 427 18.15 -18.18 1.57
N ILE A 428 16.93 -17.96 2.09
CA ILE A 428 16.73 -17.33 3.41
C ILE A 428 17.46 -18.11 4.50
N TYR A 429 17.31 -19.44 4.53
CA TYR A 429 18.03 -20.30 5.47
C TYR A 429 19.55 -20.18 5.29
N ASN A 430 20.05 -20.28 4.06
CA ASN A 430 21.49 -20.21 3.81
C ASN A 430 22.07 -18.85 4.24
N VAL A 431 21.41 -17.75 3.90
CA VAL A 431 21.90 -16.40 4.21
C VAL A 431 21.87 -16.12 5.71
N TYR A 432 20.77 -16.43 6.41
CA TYR A 432 20.56 -15.96 7.78
C TYR A 432 20.81 -17.01 8.87
N VAL A 433 20.74 -18.31 8.55
CA VAL A 433 21.00 -19.40 9.51
C VAL A 433 22.39 -19.97 9.32
N LYS A 434 22.80 -20.23 8.08
CA LYS A 434 24.17 -20.68 7.77
C LYS A 434 25.19 -19.54 7.73
N ASP A 435 24.74 -18.29 7.70
CA ASP A 435 25.58 -17.11 7.45
C ASP A 435 26.44 -17.30 6.19
N LYS A 436 25.80 -17.66 5.06
CA LYS A 436 26.44 -18.02 3.77
C LYS A 436 27.58 -17.08 3.34
N TYR A 437 27.47 -15.80 3.67
CA TYR A 437 28.43 -14.76 3.29
C TYR A 437 29.47 -14.44 4.37
N ASN A 438 29.42 -15.10 5.53
CA ASN A 438 30.26 -14.85 6.70
C ASN A 438 30.22 -13.38 7.15
N LEU A 439 29.01 -12.81 7.24
CA LEU A 439 28.82 -11.39 7.60
C LEU A 439 28.63 -11.19 9.12
N GLY A 440 28.52 -12.28 9.89
CA GLY A 440 28.19 -12.22 11.32
C GLY A 440 26.72 -11.89 11.54
N THR A 441 25.84 -12.42 10.68
CA THR A 441 24.38 -12.16 10.75
C THR A 441 23.80 -12.56 12.09
N LYS A 442 24.19 -13.73 12.61
CA LYS A 442 23.72 -14.25 13.91
C LYS A 442 24.14 -13.35 15.07
N GLU A 443 25.39 -12.93 15.11
CA GLU A 443 25.94 -12.02 16.13
C GLU A 443 25.27 -10.64 16.07
N PHE A 444 24.99 -10.16 14.86
CA PHE A 444 24.26 -8.92 14.66
C PHE A 444 22.85 -8.99 15.25
N PHE A 445 22.07 -10.02 14.94
CA PHE A 445 20.74 -10.16 15.52
C PHE A 445 20.80 -10.37 17.03
N ASP A 446 21.69 -11.24 17.51
CA ASP A 446 21.88 -11.53 18.94
C ASP A 446 22.20 -10.25 19.75
N LYS A 447 22.93 -9.31 19.17
CA LYS A 447 23.26 -8.04 19.82
C LYS A 447 22.21 -6.95 19.64
N GLN A 448 21.67 -6.79 18.43
CA GLN A 448 20.84 -5.65 18.08
C GLN A 448 19.36 -5.89 18.33
N ASN A 449 18.87 -7.10 18.02
CA ASN A 449 17.46 -7.48 18.16
C ASN A 449 17.28 -9.02 18.07
N PRO A 450 17.46 -9.77 19.17
CA PRO A 450 17.22 -11.21 19.20
C PRO A 450 15.79 -11.61 18.81
N ALA A 451 14.80 -10.76 19.09
CA ALA A 451 13.42 -11.02 18.73
C ALA A 451 13.23 -11.10 17.20
N ALA A 452 13.99 -10.32 16.42
CA ALA A 452 13.98 -10.43 14.96
C ALA A 452 14.47 -11.81 14.47
N LEU A 453 15.52 -12.37 15.08
CA LEU A 453 16.00 -13.72 14.74
C LEU A 453 15.02 -14.81 15.17
N MET A 454 14.39 -14.65 16.34
CA MET A 454 13.32 -15.55 16.80
C MET A 454 12.16 -15.56 15.81
N GLU A 455 11.75 -14.40 15.33
CA GLU A 455 10.69 -14.25 14.33
C GLU A 455 11.06 -14.94 13.02
N MET A 456 12.25 -14.66 12.47
CA MET A 456 12.71 -15.28 11.22
C MET A 456 12.75 -16.81 11.30
N THR A 457 13.29 -17.33 12.40
CA THR A 457 13.37 -18.79 12.63
C THR A 457 11.99 -19.41 12.84
N ALA A 458 11.09 -18.73 13.56
CA ALA A 458 9.70 -19.16 13.72
C ALA A 458 8.95 -19.23 12.39
N VAL A 459 9.06 -18.19 11.56
CA VAL A 459 8.44 -18.12 10.23
C VAL A 459 8.95 -19.23 9.31
N MET A 460 10.26 -19.50 9.32
CA MET A 460 10.83 -20.63 8.56
C MET A 460 10.25 -21.98 9.02
N MET A 461 10.14 -22.18 10.34
CA MET A 461 9.58 -23.41 10.91
C MET A 461 8.08 -23.55 10.63
N GLU A 462 7.33 -22.46 10.67
CA GLU A 462 5.90 -22.44 10.34
C GLU A 462 5.66 -22.72 8.85
N SER A 463 6.47 -22.11 7.98
CA SER A 463 6.46 -22.40 6.54
C SER A 463 6.67 -23.88 6.25
N ALA A 464 7.57 -24.53 6.99
CA ALA A 464 7.78 -25.97 6.88
C ALA A 464 6.62 -26.78 7.48
N ARG A 465 6.11 -26.41 8.66
CA ARG A 465 4.98 -27.08 9.34
C ARG A 465 3.71 -27.08 8.48
N LYS A 466 3.44 -25.98 7.78
CA LYS A 466 2.31 -25.80 6.87
C LYS A 466 2.54 -26.42 5.48
N GLY A 467 3.70 -27.00 5.22
CA GLY A 467 4.04 -27.64 3.95
C GLY A 467 4.39 -26.68 2.81
N MET A 468 4.52 -25.38 3.09
CA MET A 468 4.91 -24.36 2.11
C MET A 468 6.39 -24.44 1.76
N TRP A 469 7.23 -24.83 2.72
CA TRP A 469 8.65 -25.09 2.50
C TRP A 469 9.00 -26.56 2.77
N LYS A 470 9.53 -27.24 1.74
CA LYS A 470 10.03 -28.62 1.85
C LYS A 470 11.48 -28.62 2.36
N ALA A 471 11.65 -28.25 3.63
CA ALA A 471 12.95 -28.28 4.30
C ALA A 471 13.43 -29.72 4.56
N THR A 472 14.74 -29.93 4.50
CA THR A 472 15.38 -31.19 4.91
C THR A 472 15.34 -31.34 6.44
N PRO A 473 15.43 -32.58 6.97
CA PRO A 473 15.52 -32.81 8.42
C PRO A 473 16.68 -32.04 9.08
N GLN A 474 17.81 -31.90 8.37
CA GLN A 474 18.95 -31.13 8.84
C GLN A 474 18.63 -29.63 8.95
N GLN A 475 18.02 -29.04 7.91
CA GLN A 475 17.60 -27.63 7.94
C GLN A 475 16.67 -27.36 9.13
N LEU A 476 15.69 -28.23 9.35
CA LEU A 476 14.75 -28.12 10.47
C LEU A 476 15.44 -28.21 11.83
N ALA A 477 16.39 -29.15 12.00
CA ALA A 477 17.13 -29.30 13.24
C ALA A 477 18.02 -28.09 13.54
N GLU A 478 18.71 -27.55 12.53
CA GLU A 478 19.57 -26.37 12.68
C GLU A 478 18.77 -25.12 13.04
N ILE A 479 17.59 -24.92 12.41
CA ILE A 479 16.71 -23.80 12.73
C ILE A 479 16.11 -23.94 14.12
N ALA A 480 15.62 -25.14 14.48
CA ALA A 480 15.05 -25.39 15.80
C ALA A 480 16.08 -25.19 16.92
N LYS A 481 17.31 -25.64 16.69
CA LYS A 481 18.43 -25.39 17.60
C LYS A 481 18.68 -23.88 17.77
N LEU A 482 18.85 -23.15 16.67
CA LEU A 482 19.08 -21.69 16.72
C LEU A 482 17.93 -20.96 17.42
N HIS A 483 16.69 -21.32 17.11
CA HIS A 483 15.51 -20.73 17.74
C HIS A 483 15.48 -20.95 19.25
N THR A 484 15.61 -22.22 19.68
CA THR A 484 15.56 -22.58 21.10
C THR A 484 16.73 -22.03 21.90
N GLU A 485 17.95 -22.02 21.36
CA GLU A 485 19.11 -21.37 21.97
C GLU A 485 18.89 -19.87 22.16
N THR A 486 18.34 -19.18 21.15
CA THR A 486 18.09 -17.73 21.21
C THR A 486 17.04 -17.43 22.28
N VAL A 487 15.93 -18.19 22.32
CA VAL A 487 14.86 -18.02 23.33
C VAL A 487 15.39 -18.29 24.74
N ASN A 488 16.13 -19.38 24.93
CA ASN A 488 16.65 -19.75 26.24
C ASN A 488 17.72 -18.76 26.73
N LYS A 489 18.55 -18.22 25.84
CA LYS A 489 19.60 -17.25 26.18
C LYS A 489 19.03 -15.91 26.61
N HIS A 490 18.08 -15.37 25.86
CA HIS A 490 17.56 -14.01 26.09
C HIS A 490 16.31 -13.98 26.99
N LYS A 491 15.78 -15.14 27.36
CA LYS A 491 14.56 -15.29 28.19
C LYS A 491 13.39 -14.43 27.70
N LEU A 492 13.31 -14.21 26.39
CA LEU A 492 12.25 -13.42 25.78
C LEU A 492 10.98 -14.26 25.67
N SER A 493 9.85 -13.64 26.00
CA SER A 493 8.55 -14.19 25.62
C SER A 493 8.48 -14.31 24.10
N ALA A 494 7.82 -15.36 23.63
CA ALA A 494 7.61 -15.61 22.21
C ALA A 494 7.16 -14.36 21.42
N THR A 495 7.70 -14.20 20.21
CA THR A 495 7.30 -13.18 19.23
C THR A 495 6.03 -13.60 18.48
N GLY A 496 5.40 -12.70 17.72
CA GLY A 496 4.06 -12.84 17.13
C GLY A 496 3.66 -14.26 16.69
N PHE A 497 4.45 -14.88 15.78
CA PHE A 497 4.18 -16.23 15.26
C PHE A 497 4.21 -17.33 16.35
N VAL A 498 5.12 -17.24 17.31
CA VAL A 498 5.29 -18.27 18.37
C VAL A 498 4.36 -18.00 19.55
N GLN A 499 4.02 -16.74 19.81
CA GLN A 499 3.31 -16.33 21.02
C GLN A 499 1.89 -16.88 21.05
N SER A 500 1.26 -16.89 19.88
CA SER A 500 -0.12 -17.32 19.71
C SER A 500 -0.24 -18.79 19.29
N ASP A 501 0.73 -19.35 18.56
CA ASP A 501 0.63 -20.70 17.96
C ASP A 501 1.23 -21.80 18.87
N SER A 502 0.36 -22.61 19.48
CA SER A 502 0.78 -23.78 20.27
C SER A 502 1.32 -24.94 19.41
N LYS A 503 0.78 -25.12 18.20
CA LYS A 503 1.20 -26.17 17.25
C LYS A 503 2.62 -25.91 16.74
N LEU A 504 2.97 -24.65 16.49
CA LEU A 504 4.32 -24.24 16.08
C LEU A 504 5.33 -24.47 17.19
N ARG A 505 5.00 -24.09 18.44
CA ARG A 505 5.85 -24.34 19.62
C ARG A 505 6.18 -25.82 19.78
N ASP A 506 5.18 -26.68 19.68
CA ASP A 506 5.39 -28.13 19.73
C ASP A 506 6.18 -28.65 18.54
N TYR A 507 5.93 -28.11 17.34
CA TYR A 507 6.70 -28.47 16.16
C TYR A 507 8.19 -28.13 16.31
N ILE A 508 8.52 -26.94 16.82
CA ILE A 508 9.91 -26.53 17.09
C ILE A 508 10.55 -27.43 18.15
N ALA A 509 9.85 -27.66 19.27
CA ALA A 509 10.36 -28.50 20.36
C ALA A 509 10.66 -29.94 19.90
N ASN A 510 9.87 -30.48 18.96
CA ASN A 510 10.07 -31.82 18.40
C ASN A 510 11.22 -31.91 17.38
N LYS A 511 11.88 -30.79 17.05
CA LYS A 511 12.99 -30.72 16.09
C LYS A 511 14.33 -30.36 16.74
N THR A 512 14.38 -30.21 18.06
CA THR A 512 15.61 -29.99 18.83
C THR A 512 15.84 -31.13 19.83
N ASP A 513 16.96 -31.12 20.56
CA ASP A 513 17.23 -32.12 21.59
C ASP A 513 16.33 -31.95 22.82
N VAL A 514 16.19 -33.02 23.60
CA VAL A 514 15.24 -33.08 24.74
C VAL A 514 15.53 -32.03 25.81
N ALA A 515 16.81 -31.69 26.04
CA ALA A 515 17.18 -30.73 27.08
C ALA A 515 16.79 -29.31 26.63
N SER A 516 17.16 -28.92 25.42
CA SER A 516 16.78 -27.63 24.84
C SER A 516 15.28 -27.47 24.68
N ALA A 517 14.56 -28.52 24.27
CA ALA A 517 13.10 -28.52 24.18
C ALA A 517 12.42 -28.29 25.53
N LYS A 518 12.94 -28.91 26.60
CA LYS A 518 12.39 -28.74 27.96
C LYS A 518 12.61 -27.31 28.45
N GLU A 519 13.82 -26.77 28.31
CA GLU A 519 14.11 -25.39 28.73
C GLU A 519 13.33 -24.36 27.90
N TYR A 520 13.16 -24.60 26.59
CA TYR A 520 12.36 -23.76 25.71
C TYR A 520 10.90 -23.69 26.18
N LYS A 521 10.27 -24.83 26.43
CA LYS A 521 8.89 -24.88 26.95
C LYS A 521 8.76 -24.17 28.29
N GLN A 522 9.71 -24.40 29.21
CA GLN A 522 9.74 -23.71 30.51
C GLN A 522 9.88 -22.20 30.37
N THR A 523 10.75 -21.73 29.48
CA THR A 523 10.97 -20.29 29.24
C THR A 523 9.72 -19.62 28.68
N LEU A 524 8.96 -20.32 27.83
CA LEU A 524 7.72 -19.80 27.25
C LEU A 524 6.51 -19.83 28.21
N GLU A 525 6.52 -20.68 29.23
CA GLU A 525 5.49 -20.74 30.28
C GLU A 525 5.66 -19.67 31.36
N GLN A 526 6.88 -19.13 31.52
CA GLN A 526 7.15 -18.03 32.42
C GLN A 526 6.51 -16.75 31.86
N LYS A 527 5.45 -16.25 32.52
CA LYS A 527 4.89 -14.92 32.23
C LYS A 527 5.97 -13.86 32.47
N PRO A 528 6.04 -12.79 31.67
CA PRO A 528 6.95 -11.69 31.95
C PRO A 528 6.61 -11.09 33.32
N ASP A 529 7.56 -11.07 34.26
CA ASP A 529 7.45 -10.24 35.46
C ASP A 529 7.41 -8.78 35.00
N ALA A 530 6.32 -8.09 35.32
CA ALA A 530 6.06 -6.72 34.90
C ALA A 530 6.94 -5.66 35.63
N ASP A 531 7.99 -6.06 36.35
CA ASP A 531 8.60 -5.23 37.40
C ASP A 531 10.12 -5.03 37.36
N ASN A 532 10.83 -5.49 36.32
CA ASN A 532 12.26 -5.19 36.14
C ASN A 532 12.53 -4.26 34.96
N SER A 533 11.98 -3.05 35.03
CA SER A 533 12.27 -1.94 34.12
C SER A 533 13.61 -1.25 34.46
N ASN A 534 14.71 -1.98 34.36
CA ASN A 534 16.06 -1.40 34.39
C ASN A 534 17.02 -1.98 33.35
N ASP A 535 16.60 -2.97 32.57
CA ASP A 535 17.34 -3.40 31.38
C ASP A 535 16.82 -2.66 30.15
N LYS A 536 17.72 -1.94 29.47
CA LYS A 536 17.48 -1.33 28.17
C LYS A 536 17.26 -2.44 27.13
N GLY A 537 16.05 -2.97 27.05
CA GLY A 537 15.74 -4.05 26.11
C GLY A 537 14.26 -4.39 25.97
N MET A 538 13.73 -4.08 24.79
CA MET A 538 12.97 -5.04 23.96
C MET A 538 11.64 -5.57 24.51
N VAL A 539 10.63 -4.71 24.42
CA VAL A 539 9.27 -5.15 24.06
C VAL A 539 8.82 -4.23 22.93
N MET A 540 8.19 -4.75 21.87
CA MET A 540 7.46 -3.94 20.90
C MET A 540 6.25 -3.30 21.58
N LYS A 541 6.48 -2.26 22.36
CA LYS A 541 5.49 -1.23 22.63
C LYS A 541 5.64 -0.22 21.50
N LYS A 542 4.53 0.04 20.80
CA LYS A 542 4.31 1.30 20.07
C LYS A 542 4.89 2.42 20.93
N GLU A 543 5.85 3.17 20.42
CA GLU A 543 6.49 4.27 21.15
C GLU A 543 5.39 5.23 21.63
N THR A 544 5.02 5.14 22.90
CA THR A 544 4.43 6.25 23.64
C THR A 544 5.59 7.15 24.03
N LEU A 545 5.62 8.33 23.41
CA LEU A 545 6.59 9.39 23.69
C LEU A 545 6.75 9.63 25.20
N ASN A 546 7.99 9.52 25.66
CA ASN A 546 8.58 10.10 26.87
C ASN A 546 7.75 10.10 28.17
N ASP A 547 8.06 9.15 29.06
CA ASP A 547 7.91 9.33 30.51
C ASP A 547 9.28 9.14 31.19
N GLU A 548 10.26 9.98 30.85
CA GLU A 548 11.48 10.15 31.65
C GLU A 548 11.96 11.62 31.57
N ALA A 549 11.07 12.54 31.97
CA ALA A 549 11.53 13.80 32.50
C ALA A 549 12.16 13.53 33.88
N GLN A 550 13.42 13.93 34.03
CA GLN A 550 14.14 13.97 35.30
C GLN A 550 13.22 14.44 36.42
N LYS A 551 12.93 13.57 37.39
CA LYS A 551 12.33 13.95 38.67
C LYS A 551 13.34 14.83 39.42
N THR A 552 13.33 16.12 39.14
CA THR A 552 13.65 17.11 40.16
C THR A 552 12.46 17.11 41.12
N THR A 553 12.63 16.46 42.27
CA THR A 553 11.65 16.49 43.36
C THR A 553 11.59 17.90 43.93
N THR A 554 10.76 18.76 43.36
CA THR A 554 10.24 19.92 44.08
C THR A 554 9.20 19.41 45.07
N VAL A 555 9.60 19.32 46.33
CA VAL A 555 8.71 19.01 47.45
C VAL A 555 7.80 20.21 47.69
N VAL A 556 6.73 20.31 46.92
CA VAL A 556 5.59 21.16 47.29
C VAL A 556 4.43 20.21 47.56
N SER A 557 4.23 19.93 48.86
CA SER A 557 3.10 19.13 49.34
C SER A 557 1.79 19.66 48.75
N GLY A 558 0.94 18.78 48.22
CA GLY A 558 -0.38 19.14 47.69
C GLY A 558 -1.27 19.87 48.71
N ILE A 559 -0.94 19.76 50.01
CA ILE A 559 -1.56 20.54 51.08
C ILE A 559 -1.22 22.04 50.95
N VAL A 560 0.01 22.39 50.60
CA VAL A 560 0.44 23.79 50.43
C VAL A 560 -0.27 24.43 49.23
N VAL A 561 -0.40 23.69 48.12
CA VAL A 561 -1.17 24.15 46.95
C VAL A 561 -2.65 24.31 47.29
N GLY A 562 -3.22 23.35 48.03
CA GLY A 562 -4.60 23.44 48.53
C GLY A 562 -4.84 24.67 49.41
N VAL A 563 -3.92 24.97 50.33
CA VAL A 563 -4.00 26.16 51.19
C VAL A 563 -3.87 27.45 50.38
N ILE A 564 -2.96 27.52 49.40
CA ILE A 564 -2.80 28.70 48.55
C ILE A 564 -4.07 28.96 47.73
N VAL A 565 -4.71 27.93 47.18
CA VAL A 565 -5.96 28.05 46.42
C VAL A 565 -7.11 28.52 47.32
N ILE A 566 -7.21 28.00 48.54
CA ILE A 566 -8.24 28.43 49.50
C ILE A 566 -8.01 29.89 49.90
N VAL A 567 -6.78 30.30 50.19
CA VAL A 567 -6.45 31.70 50.51
C VAL A 567 -6.75 32.62 49.34
N ALA A 568 -6.45 32.22 48.11
CA ALA A 568 -6.79 32.98 46.91
C ALA A 568 -8.31 33.14 46.74
N PHE A 569 -9.10 32.09 46.98
CA PHE A 569 -10.56 32.16 46.94
C PHE A 569 -11.14 33.06 48.03
N VAL A 570 -10.59 33.00 49.25
CA VAL A 570 -11.00 33.87 50.36
C VAL A 570 -10.67 35.33 50.06
N LEU A 571 -9.47 35.61 49.53
CA LEU A 571 -9.08 36.96 49.11
C LEU A 571 -9.98 37.48 47.98
N LEU A 572 -10.31 36.65 46.99
CA LEU A 572 -11.22 37.01 45.91
C LEU A 572 -12.62 37.31 46.45
N ALA A 573 -13.12 36.50 47.38
CA ALA A 573 -14.40 36.72 48.03
C ALA A 573 -14.42 38.03 48.85
N ILE A 574 -13.33 38.35 49.55
CA ILE A 574 -13.18 39.63 50.28
C ILE A 574 -13.14 40.80 49.29
N LEU A 575 -12.45 40.66 48.15
CA LEU A 575 -12.34 41.71 47.12
C LEU A 575 -13.69 41.97 46.44
N VAL A 576 -14.46 40.92 46.14
CA VAL A 576 -15.83 41.01 45.63
C VAL A 576 -16.76 41.64 46.67
N ARG A 577 -16.60 41.29 47.96
CA ARG A 577 -17.41 41.87 49.05
C ARG A 577 -17.09 43.33 49.32
N ARG A 578 -15.82 43.74 49.20
CA ARG A 578 -15.39 45.15 49.25
C ARG A 578 -15.89 45.95 48.04
N ARG A 579 -15.82 45.39 46.82
CA ARG A 579 -16.40 46.02 45.62
C ARG A 579 -17.92 46.19 45.73
N ARG A 580 -18.63 45.22 46.33
CA ARG A 580 -20.08 45.34 46.57
C ARG A 580 -20.43 46.38 47.65
N LYS A 581 -19.60 46.59 48.67
CA LYS A 581 -19.83 47.67 49.65
C LYS A 581 -19.56 49.06 49.07
N ASN A 582 -18.56 49.20 48.20
CA ASN A 582 -18.26 50.47 47.53
C ASN A 582 -19.24 50.84 46.40
N LEU A 583 -20.19 49.96 46.05
CA LEU A 583 -21.26 50.21 45.08
C LEU A 583 -22.62 50.54 45.74
N VAL A 584 -22.66 50.65 47.07
CA VAL A 584 -23.88 50.96 47.84
C VAL A 584 -23.78 52.33 48.55
N ASP A 585 -22.61 53.00 48.49
CA ASP A 585 -22.38 54.34 49.05
C ASP A 585 -21.97 55.38 47.97
N GLU A 586 -22.46 55.23 46.73
CA GLU A 586 -22.49 56.30 45.70
C GLU A 586 -23.91 56.52 45.17
#